data_AF-A0AAU9KMR4-F1
#
_entry.id   AF-A0AAU9KMR4-F1
#
_cell.length_a   1.000
_cell.length_b   1.000
_cell.length_c   1.000
_cell.angle_alpha   90.00
_cell.angle_beta   90.00
_cell.angle_gamma   90.00
#
_symmetry.space_group_name_H-M   'P 1'
#
loop_
_entity.id
_entity.type
_entity.pdbx_description
1 polymer ?
#
loop_
_entity_poly.entity_id
_entity_poly.type
_entity_poly.pdbx_seq_one_letter_code
_entity_poly.pdbx_strand_id
1 'polypeptide(L)'
;MKEVADGCFQQLYGEIVRSMLERYPWQMKDGGEDIIPTPEEAAVHREAVIVKLEAMGYDVGYRLAEKEARDISRMLEPLDVIKFVCKDFWIAIFKKQIDKLQTNHRGVFVVQDFSFRWLAGISAATEKETREMALLFLVFPCGLIRGALANLGLTAIVNGDIPDVRVLPGCLFNIKIKQG
;
A
#
# COMPACT_ATOMS: atom_id res chain seq x y z
N MET A 1 23.85 2.30 -8.65
CA MET A 1 23.43 0.93 -8.25
C MET A 1 22.20 0.94 -7.35
N LYS A 2 22.10 1.80 -6.31
CA LYS A 2 20.92 1.86 -5.42
C LYS A 2 19.65 2.43 -6.07
N GLU A 3 19.73 3.49 -6.87
CA GLU A 3 18.55 4.04 -7.60
C GLU A 3 17.97 3.07 -8.64
N VAL A 4 18.83 2.24 -9.24
CA VAL A 4 18.42 1.20 -10.20
C VAL A 4 17.51 0.17 -9.52
N ALA A 5 17.81 -0.20 -8.26
CA ALA A 5 16.99 -1.14 -7.51
C ALA A 5 15.58 -0.59 -7.18
N ASP A 6 15.48 0.70 -6.82
CA ASP A 6 14.20 1.35 -6.50
C ASP A 6 13.29 1.45 -7.76
N GLY A 7 13.87 1.83 -8.90
CA GLY A 7 13.17 1.87 -10.19
C GLY A 7 12.71 0.49 -10.65
N CYS A 8 13.56 -0.53 -10.50
CA CYS A 8 13.21 -1.92 -10.81
C CYS A 8 12.05 -2.44 -9.95
N PHE A 9 12.01 -2.10 -8.65
CA PHE A 9 10.89 -2.50 -7.79
C PHE A 9 9.58 -1.84 -8.24
N GLN A 10 9.59 -0.53 -8.54
CA GLN A 10 8.39 0.17 -9.00
C GLN A 10 7.85 -0.42 -10.31
N GLN A 11 8.74 -0.73 -11.27
CA GLN A 11 8.37 -1.39 -12.51
C GLN A 11 7.83 -2.81 -12.27
N LEU A 12 8.53 -3.61 -11.45
CA LEU A 12 8.12 -4.96 -11.08
C LEU A 12 6.74 -4.95 -10.40
N TYR A 13 6.52 -4.06 -9.44
CA TYR A 13 5.25 -3.94 -8.75
C TYR A 13 4.13 -3.51 -9.71
N GLY A 14 4.40 -2.54 -10.59
CA GLY A 14 3.44 -2.14 -11.62
C GLY A 14 3.09 -3.27 -12.60
N GLU A 15 4.05 -4.10 -12.99
CA GLU A 15 3.81 -5.30 -13.80
C GLU A 15 3.06 -6.39 -13.04
N ILE A 16 3.35 -6.59 -11.73
CA ILE A 16 2.61 -7.53 -10.89
C ILE A 16 1.14 -7.11 -10.81
N VAL A 17 0.86 -5.83 -10.54
CA VAL A 17 -0.51 -5.31 -10.44
C VAL A 17 -1.24 -5.47 -11.77
N ARG A 18 -0.64 -5.06 -12.89
CA ARG A 18 -1.23 -5.24 -14.24
C ARG A 18 -1.47 -6.71 -14.57
N SER A 19 -0.45 -7.54 -14.38
CA SER A 19 -0.55 -8.98 -14.65
C SER A 19 -1.59 -9.67 -13.78
N MET A 20 -1.76 -9.27 -12.52
CA MET A 20 -2.78 -9.84 -11.65
C MET A 20 -4.19 -9.45 -12.09
N LEU A 21 -4.38 -8.22 -12.60
CA LEU A 21 -5.66 -7.79 -13.17
C LEU A 21 -5.98 -8.47 -14.51
N GLU A 22 -4.99 -8.62 -15.40
CA GLU A 22 -5.19 -9.11 -16.78
C GLU A 22 -5.30 -10.64 -16.89
N ARG A 23 -4.65 -11.41 -16.02
CA ARG A 23 -4.53 -12.88 -16.19
C ARG A 23 -5.76 -13.70 -15.80
N TYR A 24 -6.82 -13.09 -15.29
CA TYR A 24 -7.94 -13.82 -14.70
C TYR A 24 -9.19 -13.89 -15.60
N PRO A 25 -9.00 -14.27 -16.88
CA PRO A 25 -9.88 -15.36 -17.34
C PRO A 25 -9.14 -16.60 -17.89
N TRP A 26 -7.81 -16.61 -18.04
CA TRP A 26 -7.13 -17.68 -18.78
C TRP A 26 -6.81 -18.94 -17.98
N GLN A 27 -7.03 -18.96 -16.66
CA GLN A 27 -6.72 -20.12 -15.81
C GLN A 27 -7.90 -21.06 -15.53
N MET A 28 -9.08 -20.78 -16.11
CA MET A 28 -10.28 -21.60 -15.90
C MET A 28 -10.96 -21.90 -17.24
N LYS A 29 -10.33 -22.73 -18.08
CA LYS A 29 -10.95 -23.73 -18.98
C LYS A 29 -9.95 -24.12 -20.08
N ASP A 30 -9.41 -25.33 -19.99
CA ASP A 30 -9.07 -26.09 -21.19
C ASP A 30 -10.38 -26.31 -21.98
N GLY A 31 -10.52 -25.67 -23.13
CA GLY A 31 -11.68 -25.82 -24.02
C GLY A 31 -12.19 -24.48 -24.53
N GLY A 32 -11.81 -24.13 -25.75
CA GLY A 32 -11.95 -22.80 -26.32
C GLY A 32 -13.39 -22.33 -26.50
N GLU A 33 -13.73 -21.27 -25.79
CA GLU A 33 -14.69 -20.22 -26.13
C GLU A 33 -14.22 -18.98 -25.34
N ASP A 34 -14.06 -17.83 -25.99
CA ASP A 34 -13.70 -16.56 -25.33
C ASP A 34 -14.88 -16.10 -24.46
N ILE A 35 -14.95 -16.59 -23.22
CA ILE A 35 -15.99 -16.20 -22.26
C ILE A 35 -15.60 -14.85 -21.65
N ILE A 36 -16.31 -13.80 -22.05
CA ILE A 36 -16.23 -12.47 -21.42
C ILE A 36 -16.78 -12.61 -19.99
N PRO A 37 -16.00 -12.26 -18.94
CA PRO A 37 -16.48 -12.33 -17.57
C PRO A 37 -17.67 -11.40 -17.34
N THR A 38 -18.62 -11.83 -16.52
CA THR A 38 -19.70 -10.95 -16.04
C THR A 38 -19.12 -9.84 -15.13
N PRO A 39 -19.83 -8.70 -14.98
CA PRO A 39 -19.40 -7.63 -14.07
C PRO A 39 -19.19 -8.09 -12.62
N GLU A 40 -19.98 -9.07 -12.16
CA GLU A 40 -19.87 -9.64 -10.83
C GLU A 40 -18.60 -10.47 -10.67
N GLU A 41 -18.28 -11.34 -11.64
CA GLU A 41 -17.04 -12.14 -11.64
C GLU A 41 -15.79 -11.24 -11.68
N ALA A 42 -15.82 -10.16 -12.47
CA ALA A 42 -14.75 -9.18 -12.51
C ALA A 42 -14.54 -8.47 -11.16
N ALA A 43 -15.63 -8.12 -10.46
CA ALA A 43 -15.57 -7.50 -9.14
C ALA A 43 -15.01 -8.44 -8.08
N VAL A 44 -15.46 -9.71 -8.06
CA VAL A 44 -14.95 -10.75 -7.16
C VAL A 44 -13.46 -10.98 -7.39
N HIS A 45 -13.04 -11.06 -8.65
CA HIS A 45 -11.62 -11.18 -8.98
C HIS A 45 -10.81 -9.98 -8.49
N ARG A 46 -11.28 -8.76 -8.76
CA ARG A 46 -10.62 -7.54 -8.31
C ARG A 46 -10.43 -7.53 -6.79
N GLU A 47 -11.45 -7.96 -6.05
CA GLU A 47 -11.37 -8.10 -4.59
C GLU A 47 -10.31 -9.14 -4.18
N ALA A 48 -10.26 -10.30 -4.85
CA ALA A 48 -9.24 -11.32 -4.57
C ALA A 48 -7.81 -10.79 -4.81
N VAL A 49 -7.60 -10.00 -5.86
CA VAL A 49 -6.33 -9.32 -6.14
C VAL A 49 -5.98 -8.34 -5.03
N ILE A 50 -6.95 -7.53 -4.57
CA ILE A 50 -6.76 -6.57 -3.47
C ILE A 50 -6.33 -7.30 -2.20
N VAL A 51 -7.04 -8.35 -1.81
CA VAL A 51 -6.70 -9.17 -0.63
C VAL A 51 -5.29 -9.74 -0.73
N LYS A 52 -4.91 -10.25 -1.91
CA LYS A 52 -3.57 -10.83 -2.11
C LYS A 52 -2.46 -9.79 -2.07
N LEU A 53 -2.64 -8.63 -2.71
CA LEU A 53 -1.67 -7.54 -2.70
C LEU A 53 -1.48 -6.98 -1.29
N GLU A 54 -2.57 -6.84 -0.54
CA GLU A 54 -2.55 -6.37 0.85
C GLU A 54 -1.79 -7.36 1.74
N ALA A 55 -2.07 -8.67 1.62
CA ALA A 55 -1.37 -9.71 2.37
C ALA A 55 0.13 -9.76 2.05
N MET A 56 0.52 -9.60 0.78
CA MET A 56 1.92 -9.48 0.40
C MET A 56 2.58 -8.26 1.05
N GLY A 57 1.89 -7.12 1.05
CA GLY A 57 2.35 -5.92 1.74
C GLY A 57 2.54 -6.17 3.24
N TYR A 58 1.57 -6.83 3.87
CA TYR A 58 1.60 -7.18 5.29
C TYR A 58 2.84 -8.01 5.66
N ASP A 59 3.11 -9.08 4.93
CA ASP A 59 4.26 -9.95 5.22
C ASP A 59 5.59 -9.21 5.06
N VAL A 60 5.71 -8.37 4.03
CA VAL A 60 6.90 -7.54 3.80
C VAL A 60 7.06 -6.52 4.93
N GLY A 61 5.98 -5.84 5.29
CA GLY A 61 5.98 -4.82 6.34
C GLY A 61 6.35 -5.38 7.70
N TYR A 62 5.82 -6.56 8.03
CA TYR A 62 6.10 -7.25 9.28
C TYR A 62 7.60 -7.58 9.41
N ARG A 63 8.20 -8.19 8.37
CA ARG A 63 9.61 -8.57 8.36
C ARG A 63 10.56 -7.37 8.33
N LEU A 64 10.19 -6.31 7.60
CA LEU A 64 10.99 -5.09 7.58
C LEU A 64 10.96 -4.38 8.93
N ALA A 65 9.80 -4.29 9.59
CA ALA A 65 9.71 -3.67 10.90
C ALA A 65 10.56 -4.41 11.95
N GLU A 66 10.57 -5.75 11.94
CA GLU A 66 11.43 -6.55 12.82
C GLU A 66 12.92 -6.18 12.67
N LYS A 67 13.36 -5.95 11.42
CA LYS A 67 14.74 -5.56 11.12
C LYS A 67 15.02 -4.12 11.56
N GLU A 68 14.17 -3.18 11.17
CA GLU A 68 14.43 -1.74 11.37
C GLU A 68 14.18 -1.29 12.82
N ALA A 69 13.40 -2.06 13.61
CA ALA A 69 13.16 -1.78 15.03
C ALA A 69 14.17 -2.44 15.98
N ARG A 70 15.12 -3.24 15.47
CA ARG A 70 16.03 -4.07 16.29
C ARG A 70 16.78 -3.29 17.38
N ASP A 71 17.29 -2.11 17.02
CA ASP A 71 18.14 -1.30 17.90
C ASP A 71 17.39 -0.09 18.51
N ILE A 72 16.06 -0.09 18.39
CA ILE A 72 15.22 1.02 18.84
C ILE A 72 14.70 0.73 20.25
N SER A 73 14.79 1.73 21.11
CA SER A 73 14.18 1.69 22.44
C SER A 73 12.71 1.32 22.35
N ARG A 74 12.26 0.47 23.27
CA ARG A 74 10.88 -0.03 23.28
C ARG A 74 9.88 1.13 23.23
N MET A 75 9.05 1.13 22.19
CA MET A 75 7.96 2.08 22.03
C MET A 75 6.77 1.61 22.87
N LEU A 76 6.35 2.44 23.83
CA LEU A 76 5.26 2.12 24.75
C LEU A 76 3.93 2.68 24.27
N GLU A 77 3.97 3.89 23.70
CA GLU A 77 2.76 4.60 23.28
C GLU A 77 2.48 4.39 21.79
N PRO A 78 1.19 4.26 21.39
CA PRO A 78 0.85 4.09 19.98
C PRO A 78 1.35 5.21 19.07
N LEU A 79 1.42 6.44 19.58
CA LEU A 79 1.93 7.58 18.83
C LEU A 79 3.42 7.42 18.49
N ASP A 80 4.22 6.79 19.36
CA ASP A 80 5.65 6.59 19.11
C ASP A 80 5.88 5.53 18.04
N VAL A 81 5.07 4.47 18.04
CA VAL A 81 5.04 3.48 16.95
C VAL A 81 4.68 4.13 15.62
N ILE A 82 3.67 5.00 15.58
CA ILE A 82 3.29 5.73 14.37
C ILE A 82 4.42 6.66 13.90
N LYS A 83 5.13 7.33 14.83
CA LYS A 83 6.29 8.17 14.47
C LYS A 83 7.44 7.36 13.88
N PHE A 84 7.72 6.17 14.42
CA PHE A 84 8.69 5.24 13.85
C PHE A 84 8.31 4.85 12.41
N VAL A 85 7.04 4.50 12.19
CA VAL A 85 6.53 4.18 10.84
C VAL A 85 6.72 5.36 9.89
N CYS A 86 6.41 6.59 10.33
CA CYS A 86 6.56 7.81 9.54
C CYS A 86 8.01 8.21 9.25
N LYS A 87 8.97 7.73 10.04
CA LYS A 87 10.38 8.12 9.97
C LYS A 87 11.21 6.92 9.58
N ASP A 88 11.79 6.21 10.52
CA ASP A 88 12.80 5.17 10.31
C ASP A 88 12.34 4.12 9.29
N PHE A 89 11.10 3.63 9.43
CA PHE A 89 10.53 2.65 8.50
C PHE A 89 10.30 3.25 7.10
N TRP A 90 9.67 4.43 7.00
CA TRP A 90 9.43 5.08 5.69
C TRP A 90 10.74 5.46 5.00
N ILE A 91 11.72 5.95 5.76
CA ILE A 91 13.07 6.30 5.26
C ILE A 91 13.79 5.05 4.77
N ALA A 92 13.69 3.92 5.48
CA ALA A 92 14.31 2.68 5.05
C ALA A 92 13.84 2.24 3.65
N ILE A 93 12.56 2.46 3.33
CA ILE A 93 11.94 1.99 2.09
C ILE A 93 11.95 3.07 1.00
N PHE A 94 11.49 4.27 1.31
CA PHE A 94 11.25 5.36 0.37
C PHE A 94 12.29 6.48 0.44
N LYS A 95 13.34 6.33 1.27
CA LYS A 95 14.45 7.29 1.42
C LYS A 95 14.01 8.71 1.76
N LYS A 96 12.81 8.85 2.32
CA LYS A 96 12.21 10.08 2.85
C LYS A 96 11.32 9.74 4.04
N GLN A 97 11.05 10.72 4.89
CA GLN A 97 10.01 10.63 5.91
C GLN A 97 8.63 10.99 5.32
N ILE A 98 7.57 10.58 6.01
CA ILE A 98 6.21 11.08 5.79
C ILE A 98 6.18 12.60 6.02
N ASP A 99 5.49 13.33 5.15
CA ASP A 99 5.48 14.80 5.17
C ASP A 99 4.54 15.35 6.25
N LYS A 100 3.41 14.67 6.51
CA LYS A 100 2.41 15.12 7.48
C LYS A 100 1.85 13.97 8.29
N LEU A 101 1.80 14.15 9.62
CA LEU A 101 1.11 13.26 10.56
C LEU A 101 0.04 14.07 11.31
N GLN A 102 -1.20 13.59 11.27
CA GLN A 102 -2.32 14.12 12.05
C GLN A 102 -2.92 13.02 12.90
N THR A 103 -3.46 13.35 14.06
CA THR A 103 -4.17 12.41 14.93
C THR A 103 -5.32 13.09 15.64
N ASN A 104 -6.37 12.32 15.96
CA ASN A 104 -7.43 12.76 16.85
C ASN A 104 -7.17 12.41 18.33
N HIS A 105 -5.96 11.91 18.66
CA HIS A 105 -5.58 11.41 19.99
C HIS A 105 -6.49 10.29 20.55
N ARG A 106 -7.32 9.68 19.70
CA ARG A 106 -8.26 8.59 20.03
C ARG A 106 -8.05 7.39 19.12
N GLY A 107 -6.80 7.11 18.77
CA GLY A 107 -6.42 5.94 17.97
C GLY A 107 -6.66 6.08 16.46
N VAL A 108 -6.98 7.26 15.96
CA VAL A 108 -7.04 7.54 14.51
C VAL A 108 -5.90 8.47 14.11
N PHE A 109 -5.20 8.10 13.05
CA PHE A 109 -4.09 8.84 12.48
C PHE A 109 -4.30 8.99 10.97
N VAL A 110 -3.84 10.12 10.44
CA VAL A 110 -3.77 10.37 9.01
C VAL A 110 -2.35 10.77 8.69
N VAL A 111 -1.70 9.98 7.84
CA VAL A 111 -0.33 10.24 7.37
C VAL A 111 -0.38 10.60 5.88
N GLN A 112 0.38 11.62 5.47
CA GLN A 112 0.41 12.07 4.07
C GLN A 112 1.85 12.08 3.56
N ASP A 113 2.03 11.50 2.38
CA ASP A 113 3.24 11.63 1.59
C ASP A 113 2.87 12.48 0.37
N PHE A 114 3.44 13.68 0.25
CA PHE A 114 3.13 14.62 -0.81
C PHE A 114 3.77 14.27 -2.15
N SER A 115 4.72 13.33 -2.16
CA SER A 115 5.39 12.90 -3.38
C SER A 115 5.75 11.42 -3.25
N PHE A 116 4.71 10.59 -3.24
CA PHE A 116 4.86 9.15 -3.07
C PHE A 116 5.36 8.53 -4.37
N ARG A 117 6.68 8.31 -4.45
CA ARG A 117 7.41 7.89 -5.66
C ARG A 117 6.77 6.75 -6.45
N TRP A 118 6.09 5.80 -5.80
CA TRP A 118 5.46 4.66 -6.47
C TRP A 118 4.20 5.05 -7.26
N LEU A 119 3.65 6.24 -7.04
CA LEU A 119 2.59 6.83 -7.87
C LEU A 119 3.14 7.77 -8.94
N ALA A 120 4.46 8.00 -8.99
CA ALA A 120 5.05 8.84 -10.01
C ALA A 120 4.81 8.22 -11.39
N GLY A 121 4.20 9.00 -12.29
CA GLY A 121 3.89 8.58 -13.65
C GLY A 121 2.59 7.78 -13.81
N ILE A 122 1.80 7.58 -12.75
CA ILE A 122 0.45 7.01 -12.91
C ILE A 122 -0.42 8.01 -13.66
N SER A 123 -0.96 7.56 -14.79
CA SER A 123 -1.89 8.30 -15.63
C SER A 123 -2.70 7.32 -16.48
N ALA A 124 -3.96 7.64 -16.72
CA ALA A 124 -4.88 6.90 -17.58
C ALA A 124 -5.66 7.86 -18.49
N ALA A 125 -6.57 7.34 -19.32
CA ALA A 125 -7.34 8.15 -20.25
C ALA A 125 -8.27 9.16 -19.54
N THR A 126 -8.76 8.81 -18.34
CA THR A 126 -9.61 9.66 -17.53
C THR A 126 -9.05 9.87 -16.12
N GLU A 127 -9.46 10.96 -15.45
CA GLU A 127 -9.14 11.22 -14.04
C GLU A 127 -9.66 10.09 -13.13
N LYS A 128 -10.84 9.55 -13.44
CA LYS A 128 -11.45 8.45 -12.68
C LYS A 128 -10.58 7.19 -12.75
N GLU A 129 -10.19 6.77 -13.95
CA GLU A 129 -9.32 5.59 -14.13
C GLU A 129 -7.94 5.81 -13.50
N THR A 130 -7.40 7.03 -13.61
CA THR A 130 -6.13 7.40 -12.98
C THR A 130 -6.21 7.23 -11.45
N ARG A 131 -7.30 7.71 -10.84
CA ARG A 131 -7.55 7.54 -9.40
C ARG A 131 -7.71 6.08 -9.02
N GLU A 132 -8.49 5.30 -9.77
CA GLU A 132 -8.70 3.88 -9.51
C GLU A 132 -7.40 3.07 -9.59
N MET A 133 -6.55 3.37 -10.57
CA MET A 133 -5.22 2.80 -10.69
C MET A 133 -4.34 3.19 -9.50
N ALA A 134 -4.28 4.48 -9.15
CA ALA A 134 -3.49 4.95 -8.01
C ALA A 134 -3.93 4.30 -6.69
N LEU A 135 -5.24 4.17 -6.45
CA LEU A 135 -5.78 3.48 -5.26
C LEU A 135 -5.36 2.02 -5.20
N LEU A 136 -5.34 1.32 -6.34
CA LEU A 136 -4.87 -0.07 -6.40
C LEU A 136 -3.38 -0.18 -6.07
N PHE A 137 -2.56 0.77 -6.54
CA PHE A 137 -1.14 0.84 -6.18
C PHE A 137 -0.92 1.05 -4.68
N LEU A 138 -1.84 1.73 -3.98
CA LEU A 138 -1.78 1.94 -2.53
C LEU A 138 -2.14 0.70 -1.69
N VAL A 139 -2.72 -0.36 -2.27
CA VAL A 139 -3.13 -1.56 -1.52
C VAL A 139 -1.94 -2.25 -0.84
N PHE A 140 -0.84 -2.47 -1.58
CA PHE A 140 0.36 -3.04 -0.99
C PHE A 140 0.97 -2.13 0.10
N PRO A 141 1.16 -0.81 -0.10
CA PRO A 141 1.55 0.11 0.97
C PRO A 141 0.63 0.08 2.21
N CYS A 142 -0.68 -0.12 2.05
CA CYS A 142 -1.59 -0.28 3.20
C CYS A 142 -1.23 -1.54 4.01
N GLY A 143 -1.03 -2.67 3.32
CA GLY A 143 -0.55 -3.89 3.93
C GLY A 143 0.81 -3.71 4.60
N LEU A 144 1.75 -3.03 3.92
CA LEU A 144 3.08 -2.72 4.42
C LEU A 144 3.05 -1.99 5.76
N ILE A 145 2.23 -0.94 5.86
CA ILE A 145 2.03 -0.21 7.12
C ILE A 145 1.36 -1.13 8.16
N ARG A 146 0.31 -1.88 7.79
CA ARG A 146 -0.41 -2.76 8.71
C ARG A 146 0.48 -3.86 9.29
N GLY A 147 1.35 -4.45 8.46
CA GLY A 147 2.33 -5.46 8.86
C GLY A 147 3.35 -4.91 9.83
N ALA A 148 3.88 -3.72 9.54
CA ALA A 148 4.82 -3.04 10.43
C ALA A 148 4.19 -2.75 11.80
N LEU A 149 2.96 -2.21 11.82
CA LEU A 149 2.23 -1.94 13.05
C LEU A 149 1.98 -3.23 13.85
N ALA A 150 1.59 -4.32 13.20
CA ALA A 150 1.35 -5.60 13.85
C ALA A 150 2.61 -6.21 14.48
N ASN A 151 3.76 -6.11 13.81
CA ASN A 151 5.05 -6.52 14.37
C ASN A 151 5.40 -5.73 15.64
N LEU A 152 5.04 -4.45 15.66
CA LEU A 152 5.27 -3.53 16.79
C LEU A 152 4.16 -3.59 17.86
N GLY A 153 3.27 -4.58 17.78
CA GLY A 153 2.23 -4.82 18.78
C GLY A 153 0.95 -3.99 18.62
N LEU A 154 0.78 -3.27 17.51
CA LEU A 154 -0.44 -2.51 17.21
C LEU A 154 -1.27 -3.19 16.12
N THR A 155 -2.49 -3.59 16.47
CA THR A 155 -3.47 -4.02 15.47
C THR A 155 -4.19 -2.80 14.91
N ALA A 156 -4.15 -2.60 13.60
CA ALA A 156 -4.79 -1.46 12.95
C ALA A 156 -5.48 -1.83 11.63
N ILE A 157 -6.39 -0.97 11.20
CA ILE A 157 -6.94 -0.91 9.84
C ILE A 157 -6.23 0.25 9.13
N VAL A 158 -5.73 0.01 7.93
CA VAL A 158 -5.03 1.02 7.12
C VAL A 158 -5.73 1.13 5.77
N ASN A 159 -6.15 2.34 5.41
CA ASN A 159 -6.78 2.63 4.11
C ASN A 159 -6.03 3.76 3.41
N GLY A 160 -5.60 3.52 2.19
CA GLY A 160 -4.97 4.52 1.31
C GLY A 160 -6.02 5.30 0.55
N ASP A 161 -5.78 6.59 0.34
CA ASP A 161 -6.65 7.44 -0.47
C ASP A 161 -5.85 8.46 -1.30
N ILE A 162 -6.46 8.87 -2.40
CA ILE A 162 -6.04 9.94 -3.29
C ILE A 162 -7.18 10.95 -3.33
N PRO A 163 -7.12 12.04 -2.55
CA PRO A 163 -8.21 13.01 -2.45
C PRO A 163 -8.51 13.71 -3.79
N ASP A 164 -7.47 13.94 -4.59
CA ASP A 164 -7.53 14.63 -5.87
C ASP A 164 -6.42 14.11 -6.78
N VAL A 165 -6.71 13.80 -8.04
CA VAL A 165 -5.68 13.36 -8.99
C VAL A 165 -4.67 14.47 -9.30
N ARG A 166 -5.04 15.74 -9.13
CA ARG A 166 -4.15 16.89 -9.30
C ARG A 166 -3.04 16.95 -8.26
N VAL A 167 -3.20 16.27 -7.12
CA VAL A 167 -2.15 16.21 -6.08
C VAL A 167 -1.19 15.04 -6.28
N LEU A 168 -1.40 14.19 -7.30
CA LEU A 168 -0.45 13.13 -7.62
C LEU A 168 0.96 13.70 -7.85
N PRO A 169 2.03 13.02 -7.39
CA PRO A 169 2.02 11.67 -6.80
C PRO A 169 1.76 11.64 -5.28
N GLY A 170 1.12 12.66 -4.71
CA GLY A 170 0.73 12.69 -3.30
C GLY A 170 -0.39 11.72 -2.94
N CYS A 171 -0.31 11.14 -1.75
CA CYS A 171 -1.30 10.23 -1.19
C CYS A 171 -1.43 10.38 0.33
N LEU A 172 -2.49 9.80 0.89
CA LEU A 172 -2.63 9.68 2.34
C LEU A 172 -3.02 8.26 2.77
N PHE A 173 -2.68 7.92 4.01
CA PHE A 173 -3.10 6.70 4.67
C PHE A 173 -3.85 7.04 5.95
N ASN A 174 -5.07 6.53 6.06
CA ASN A 174 -5.88 6.57 7.26
C ASN A 174 -5.59 5.32 8.08
N ILE A 175 -5.09 5.49 9.30
CA ILE A 175 -4.73 4.42 10.21
C ILE A 175 -5.66 4.48 11.41
N LYS A 176 -6.43 3.42 11.63
CA LYS A 176 -7.31 3.27 12.79
C LYS A 176 -6.85 2.09 13.63
N ILE A 177 -6.33 2.37 14.82
CA ILE A 177 -5.94 1.36 15.79
C ILE A 177 -7.19 0.66 16.33
N LYS A 178 -7.18 -0.67 16.36
CA LYS A 178 -8.21 -1.47 17.04
C LYS A 178 -7.91 -1.45 18.54
N GLN A 179 -8.88 -1.04 19.35
CA GLN A 179 -8.80 -1.22 20.79
C GLN A 179 -8.92 -2.72 21.08
N GLY A 180 -7.96 -3.26 21.82
CA GLY A 180 -7.98 -4.63 22.33
C GLY A 180 -8.88 -4.79 23.54
#